data_AF-A0A3M2LZT9-F1
#
_entry.id   AF-A0A3M2LZT9-F1
#
_cell.length_a   1.000
_cell.length_b   1.000
_cell.length_c   1.000
_cell.angle_alpha   90.00
_cell.angle_beta   90.00
_cell.angle_gamma   90.00
#
_symmetry.space_group_name_H-M   'P 1'
#
loop_
_entity.id
_entity.type
_entity.pdbx_description
1 polymer ?
#
loop_
_entity_poly.entity_id
_entity_poly.type
_entity_poly.pdbx_seq_one_letter_code
_entity_poly.pdbx_strand_id
1 'polypeptide(L)'
;MNAGEPRPYQQPAPFVSQWGEDVWLSQRADLPERGVFVEVGGADGRRGSNTWWLEDKRGWRGMVVEPDPRQHAALHANRTCLIDPRAVADHAGTIAFGQHTTRPTHSGIGLTGDDYRSITVRCVRLDTLLQEADIATIDVLSIDVEGTELQVWGSFDPDRWRPRFVIIEYDDGVPGRRTTDIRAALGTHYHLEHVTPSNLILVRSTPCSDPPPCPPTVPATASRAPG
;
A
#
# COMPACT_ATOMS: atom_id res chain seq x y z
N MET A 1 -21.46 15.29 18.18
CA MET A 1 -21.21 14.15 17.27
C MET A 1 -21.85 14.51 15.95
N ASN A 2 -21.06 14.85 14.93
CA ASN A 2 -21.60 15.26 13.63
C ASN A 2 -22.00 14.01 12.84
N ALA A 3 -23.23 13.97 12.34
CA ALA A 3 -23.69 12.95 11.41
C ALA A 3 -22.96 13.16 10.07
N GLY A 4 -21.98 12.31 9.75
CA GLY A 4 -21.26 12.38 8.46
C GLY A 4 -19.81 11.91 8.48
N GLU A 5 -19.16 11.80 9.64
CA GLU A 5 -17.80 11.25 9.72
C GLU A 5 -17.84 9.71 9.58
N PRO A 6 -16.96 9.10 8.76
CA PRO A 6 -16.85 7.66 8.67
C PRO A 6 -16.53 7.08 10.05
N ARG A 7 -17.22 6.00 10.41
CA ARG A 7 -16.93 5.23 11.62
C ARG A 7 -16.05 4.04 11.26
N PRO A 8 -15.17 3.60 12.17
CA PRO A 8 -14.22 2.56 11.84
C PRO A 8 -14.98 1.25 11.54
N TYR A 9 -14.70 0.63 10.39
CA TYR A 9 -15.30 -0.63 9.95
C TYR A 9 -16.84 -0.60 9.79
N GLN A 10 -17.43 0.55 9.45
CA GLN A 10 -18.88 0.68 9.21
C GLN A 10 -19.22 1.06 7.77
N GLN A 11 -18.26 0.90 6.86
CA GLN A 11 -18.45 1.14 5.44
C GLN A 11 -19.42 0.10 4.86
N PRO A 12 -20.29 0.49 3.91
CA PRO A 12 -21.17 -0.47 3.26
C PRO A 12 -20.34 -1.50 2.47
N ALA A 13 -20.81 -2.74 2.40
CA ALA A 13 -20.21 -3.73 1.51
C ALA A 13 -20.13 -3.17 0.07
N PRO A 14 -19.06 -3.45 -0.68
CA PRO A 14 -17.99 -4.42 -0.40
C PRO A 14 -16.74 -3.84 0.30
N PHE A 15 -16.83 -2.65 0.89
CA PHE A 15 -15.67 -1.95 1.47
C PHE A 15 -15.30 -2.50 2.86
N VAL A 16 -13.99 -2.57 3.12
CA VAL A 16 -13.41 -3.20 4.32
C VAL A 16 -12.29 -2.37 4.97
N SER A 17 -11.86 -1.26 4.37
CA SER A 17 -10.86 -0.35 4.97
C SER A 17 -11.32 0.19 6.31
N GLN A 18 -10.38 0.58 7.18
CA GLN A 18 -10.72 0.99 8.53
C GLN A 18 -11.61 2.23 8.51
N TRP A 19 -11.26 3.28 7.77
CA TRP A 19 -11.96 4.56 7.79
C TRP A 19 -12.58 4.97 6.45
N GLY A 20 -12.63 4.06 5.48
CA GLY A 20 -13.25 4.32 4.18
C GLY A 20 -12.26 4.84 3.14
N GLU A 21 -10.98 4.52 3.28
CA GLU A 21 -9.96 4.74 2.27
C GLU A 21 -10.34 4.07 0.93
N ASP A 22 -10.83 2.84 0.97
CA ASP A 22 -11.31 2.11 -0.22
C ASP A 22 -12.62 2.69 -0.79
N VAL A 23 -13.49 3.24 0.06
CA VAL A 23 -14.66 4.04 -0.36
C VAL A 23 -14.18 5.29 -1.10
N TRP A 24 -13.20 6.00 -0.55
CA TRP A 24 -12.62 7.19 -1.17
C TRP A 24 -12.00 6.86 -2.54
N LEU A 25 -11.21 5.79 -2.61
CA LEU A 25 -10.66 5.28 -3.87
C LEU A 25 -11.76 5.00 -4.90
N SER A 26 -12.87 4.37 -4.49
CA SER A 26 -13.94 4.02 -5.42
C SER A 26 -14.75 5.20 -5.97
N GLN A 27 -14.85 6.29 -5.20
CA GLN A 27 -15.75 7.41 -5.51
C GLN A 27 -15.03 8.64 -6.04
N ARG A 28 -13.75 8.83 -5.69
CA ARG A 28 -13.04 10.08 -5.91
C ARG A 28 -11.72 9.92 -6.64
N ALA A 29 -11.06 8.78 -6.52
CA ALA A 29 -9.82 8.55 -7.23
C ALA A 29 -10.08 8.26 -8.71
N ASP A 30 -9.37 8.95 -9.60
CA ASP A 30 -9.30 8.60 -11.01
C ASP A 30 -8.43 7.35 -11.16
N LEU A 31 -9.04 6.17 -11.11
CA LEU A 31 -8.34 4.89 -11.13
C LEU A 31 -8.52 4.20 -12.49
N PRO A 32 -7.47 3.59 -13.06
CA PRO A 32 -7.60 2.81 -14.29
C PRO A 32 -8.54 1.62 -14.08
N GLU A 33 -9.07 1.05 -15.17
CA GLU A 33 -9.96 -0.13 -15.08
C GLU A 33 -9.28 -1.30 -14.35
N ARG A 34 -8.03 -1.58 -14.73
CA ARG A 34 -7.10 -2.52 -14.07
C ARG A 34 -5.83 -1.78 -13.68
N GLY A 35 -5.25 -2.16 -12.56
CA GLY A 35 -4.02 -1.56 -12.04
C GLY A 35 -3.23 -2.51 -11.15
N VAL A 36 -2.16 -1.97 -10.56
CA VAL A 36 -1.27 -2.67 -9.64
C VAL A 36 -1.33 -2.02 -8.26
N PHE A 37 -1.62 -2.81 -7.23
CA PHE A 37 -1.51 -2.36 -5.84
C PHE A 37 -0.32 -3.00 -5.14
N VAL A 38 0.21 -2.30 -4.15
CA VAL A 38 1.18 -2.82 -3.18
C VAL A 38 0.71 -2.42 -1.79
N GLU A 39 0.62 -3.38 -0.88
CA GLU A 39 0.21 -3.17 0.51
C GLU A 39 1.31 -3.68 1.44
N VAL A 40 1.89 -2.79 2.23
CA VAL A 40 2.89 -3.13 3.25
C VAL A 40 2.21 -3.02 4.61
N GLY A 41 2.06 -4.17 5.28
CA GLY A 41 1.20 -4.32 6.48
C GLY A 41 -0.15 -4.95 6.16
N GLY A 42 -0.14 -6.18 5.67
CA GLY A 42 -1.35 -6.85 5.18
C GLY A 42 -2.29 -7.44 6.24
N ALA A 43 -1.78 -7.68 7.45
CA ALA A 43 -2.46 -8.39 8.52
C ALA A 43 -3.18 -9.66 8.01
N ASP A 44 -4.47 -9.84 8.36
CA ASP A 44 -5.27 -10.99 7.95
C ASP A 44 -5.62 -10.99 6.46
N GLY A 45 -5.19 -9.97 5.71
CA GLY A 45 -5.46 -9.83 4.29
C GLY A 45 -6.85 -9.33 3.96
N ARG A 46 -7.68 -8.86 4.90
CA ARG A 46 -9.01 -8.37 4.54
C ARG A 46 -9.50 -7.25 5.43
N ARG A 47 -9.57 -7.48 6.74
CA ARG A 47 -10.18 -6.52 7.65
C ARG A 47 -9.27 -5.31 7.81
N GLY A 48 -9.73 -4.14 7.37
CA GLY A 48 -8.95 -2.90 7.42
C GLY A 48 -8.09 -2.66 6.20
N SER A 49 -8.04 -3.59 5.25
CA SER A 49 -7.22 -3.39 4.07
C SER A 49 -7.74 -2.27 3.17
N ASN A 50 -6.81 -1.45 2.70
CA ASN A 50 -7.07 -0.40 1.72
C ASN A 50 -7.08 -0.92 0.28
N THR A 51 -6.58 -2.14 0.03
CA THR A 51 -6.41 -2.69 -1.33
C THR A 51 -7.28 -3.90 -1.64
N TRP A 52 -7.89 -4.55 -0.63
CA TRP A 52 -8.74 -5.73 -0.83
C TRP A 52 -9.83 -5.52 -1.87
N TRP A 53 -10.49 -4.36 -1.82
CA TRP A 53 -11.51 -4.01 -2.81
C TRP A 53 -10.97 -3.92 -4.25
N LEU A 54 -9.74 -3.43 -4.44
CA LEU A 54 -9.11 -3.34 -5.77
C LEU A 54 -8.88 -4.75 -6.35
N GLU A 55 -8.41 -5.67 -5.51
CA GLU A 55 -8.21 -7.06 -5.92
C GLU A 55 -9.54 -7.76 -6.20
N ASP A 56 -10.41 -7.85 -5.18
CA ASP A 56 -11.60 -8.72 -5.21
C ASP A 56 -12.70 -8.17 -6.13
N LYS A 57 -12.85 -6.84 -6.20
CA LYS A 57 -13.94 -6.21 -6.98
C LYS A 57 -13.50 -5.64 -8.31
N ARG A 58 -12.21 -5.30 -8.48
CA ARG A 58 -11.70 -4.76 -9.75
C ARG A 58 -10.75 -5.71 -10.49
N GLY A 59 -10.39 -6.85 -9.89
CA GLY A 59 -9.47 -7.80 -10.50
C GLY A 59 -8.09 -7.20 -10.75
N TRP A 60 -7.67 -6.26 -9.90
CA TRP A 60 -6.31 -5.72 -9.91
C TRP A 60 -5.32 -6.79 -9.45
N ARG A 61 -4.09 -6.69 -9.96
CA ARG A 61 -2.98 -7.51 -9.50
C ARG A 61 -2.19 -6.74 -8.46
N GLY A 62 -1.42 -7.43 -7.64
CA GLY A 62 -0.63 -6.73 -6.63
C GLY A 62 0.18 -7.65 -5.75
N MET A 63 0.70 -7.05 -4.68
CA MET A 63 1.47 -7.70 -3.65
C MET A 63 1.04 -7.20 -2.27
N VAL A 64 0.92 -8.13 -1.33
CA VAL A 64 0.73 -7.85 0.10
C VAL A 64 1.96 -8.35 0.86
N VAL A 65 2.51 -7.51 1.74
CA VAL A 65 3.67 -7.83 2.58
C VAL A 65 3.22 -7.91 4.03
N GLU A 66 3.48 -9.04 4.69
CA GLU A 66 3.10 -9.28 6.08
C GLU A 66 4.12 -10.19 6.77
N PRO A 67 4.97 -9.67 7.68
CA PRO A 67 5.99 -10.47 8.35
C PRO A 67 5.50 -11.34 9.50
N ASP A 68 4.32 -11.10 10.09
CA ASP A 68 3.80 -11.86 11.22
C ASP A 68 3.24 -13.23 10.77
N PRO A 69 3.93 -14.35 11.10
CA PRO A 69 3.48 -15.68 10.66
C PRO A 69 2.11 -16.08 11.21
N ARG A 70 1.61 -15.44 12.26
CA ARG A 70 0.27 -15.70 12.81
C ARG A 70 -0.83 -15.28 11.84
N GLN A 71 -0.55 -14.35 10.92
CA GLN A 71 -1.50 -13.82 9.95
C GLN A 71 -1.57 -14.61 8.66
N HIS A 72 -0.49 -15.33 8.31
CA HIS A 72 -0.32 -15.91 6.96
C HIS A 72 -1.45 -16.85 6.55
N ALA A 73 -1.96 -17.69 7.46
CA ALA A 73 -3.06 -18.60 7.14
C ALA A 73 -4.34 -17.86 6.72
N ALA A 74 -4.72 -16.80 7.43
CA ALA A 74 -5.88 -15.98 7.10
C ALA A 74 -5.61 -15.14 5.84
N LEU A 75 -4.42 -14.56 5.74
CA LEU A 75 -3.97 -13.78 4.58
C LEU A 75 -4.07 -14.60 3.28
N HIS A 76 -3.52 -15.82 3.26
CA HIS A 76 -3.61 -16.72 2.11
C HIS A 76 -5.03 -17.21 1.81
N ALA A 77 -5.93 -17.21 2.80
CA ALA A 77 -7.34 -17.54 2.58
C ALA A 77 -8.14 -16.35 2.03
N ASN A 78 -7.72 -15.12 2.33
CA ASN A 78 -8.41 -13.89 1.96
C ASN A 78 -7.89 -13.25 0.65
N ARG A 79 -6.72 -13.69 0.16
CA ARG A 79 -5.99 -13.08 -0.96
C ARG A 79 -5.53 -14.09 -2.00
N THR A 80 -5.50 -13.64 -3.25
CA THR A 80 -5.01 -14.37 -4.42
C THR A 80 -3.80 -13.71 -5.08
N CYS A 81 -3.49 -12.47 -4.70
CA CYS A 81 -2.31 -11.73 -5.11
C CYS A 81 -1.00 -12.33 -4.55
N LEU A 82 0.14 -11.74 -4.93
CA LEU A 82 1.43 -12.14 -4.39
C LEU A 82 1.48 -11.80 -2.89
N ILE A 83 2.00 -12.72 -2.08
CA ILE A 83 2.18 -12.51 -0.64
C ILE A 83 3.66 -12.69 -0.32
N ASP A 84 4.25 -11.69 0.33
CA ASP A 84 5.62 -11.76 0.83
C ASP A 84 5.67 -11.78 2.36
N PRO A 85 6.34 -12.78 2.98
CA PRO A 85 6.41 -12.93 4.42
C PRO A 85 7.58 -12.19 5.08
N ARG A 86 8.33 -11.36 4.33
CA ARG A 86 9.44 -10.56 4.88
C ARG A 86 8.92 -9.20 5.37
N ALA A 87 9.60 -8.61 6.34
CA ALA A 87 9.37 -7.22 6.71
C ALA A 87 10.04 -6.28 5.71
N VAL A 88 9.43 -5.12 5.44
CA VAL A 88 10.10 -4.06 4.68
C VAL A 88 10.96 -3.22 5.62
N ALA A 89 12.24 -3.05 5.28
CA ALA A 89 13.20 -2.26 6.04
C ALA A 89 14.18 -1.55 5.09
N ASP A 90 15.11 -0.77 5.64
CA ASP A 90 16.15 -0.08 4.86
C ASP A 90 17.33 -0.98 4.42
N HIS A 91 17.36 -2.24 4.87
CA HIS A 91 18.39 -3.23 4.57
C HIS A 91 17.81 -4.64 4.37
N ALA A 92 18.63 -5.53 3.82
CA ALA A 92 18.33 -6.96 3.74
C ALA A 92 18.98 -7.72 4.90
N GLY A 93 18.28 -8.72 5.44
CA GLY A 93 18.79 -9.57 6.50
C GLY A 93 17.69 -10.06 7.43
N THR A 94 17.92 -9.91 8.73
CA THR A 94 16.94 -10.23 9.77
C THR A 94 16.80 -9.08 10.75
N ILE A 95 15.59 -8.84 11.23
CA ILE A 95 15.28 -7.75 12.16
C ILE A 95 14.42 -8.25 13.31
N ALA A 96 14.53 -7.59 14.46
CA ALA A 96 13.64 -7.81 15.59
C ALA A 96 12.24 -7.25 15.28
N PHE A 97 11.23 -8.09 15.50
CA PHE A 97 9.83 -7.77 15.26
C PHE A 97 9.01 -8.06 16.51
N GLY A 98 8.25 -7.07 16.96
CA GLY A 98 7.38 -7.17 18.12
C GLY A 98 6.01 -7.69 17.71
N GLN A 99 5.70 -8.93 18.08
CA GLN A 99 4.36 -9.48 17.98
C GLN A 99 3.51 -9.00 19.15
N HIS A 100 2.52 -8.13 18.90
CA HIS A 100 1.58 -7.78 19.96
C HIS A 100 0.81 -9.04 20.39
N THR A 101 0.74 -9.26 21.70
CA THR A 101 0.22 -10.51 22.31
C THR A 101 -1.26 -10.76 22.04
N THR A 102 -2.10 -9.72 22.09
CA THR A 102 -3.56 -9.81 21.93
C THR A 102 -4.13 -9.14 20.69
N ARG A 103 -3.40 -8.20 20.08
CA ARG A 103 -3.84 -7.45 18.89
C ARG A 103 -2.82 -7.58 17.76
N PRO A 104 -2.84 -8.68 17.01
CA PRO A 104 -1.82 -8.92 16.00
C PRO A 104 -1.65 -7.81 14.95
N THR A 105 -2.70 -7.04 14.65
CA THR A 105 -2.62 -5.89 13.74
C THR A 105 -1.67 -4.80 14.24
N HIS A 106 -1.42 -4.71 15.56
CA HIS A 106 -0.49 -3.76 16.18
C HIS A 106 0.94 -4.31 16.26
N SER A 107 1.32 -5.27 15.40
CA SER A 107 2.67 -5.86 15.41
C SER A 107 3.56 -5.13 14.42
N GLY A 108 4.84 -4.94 14.76
CA GLY A 108 5.71 -4.06 13.99
C GLY A 108 7.19 -4.22 14.30
N ILE A 109 8.04 -3.62 13.47
CA ILE A 109 9.49 -3.58 13.68
C ILE A 109 9.81 -2.71 14.91
N GLY A 110 10.72 -3.19 15.76
CA GLY A 110 11.21 -2.41 16.90
C GLY A 110 10.23 -2.24 18.07
N LEU A 111 9.02 -2.79 17.98
CA LEU A 111 8.04 -2.76 19.08
C LEU A 111 8.48 -3.70 20.21
N THR A 112 8.48 -3.16 21.43
CA THR A 112 8.95 -3.84 22.65
C THR A 112 8.06 -3.46 23.84
N GLY A 113 8.14 -4.21 24.94
CA GLY A 113 7.33 -4.00 26.15
C GLY A 113 6.55 -5.26 26.54
N ASP A 114 5.82 -5.18 27.65
CA ASP A 114 5.10 -6.32 28.23
C ASP A 114 4.01 -6.88 27.32
N ASP A 115 3.43 -6.03 26.47
CA ASP A 115 2.41 -6.42 25.50
C ASP A 115 2.96 -7.09 24.24
N TYR A 116 4.30 -7.19 24.10
CA TYR A 116 4.97 -7.68 22.91
C TYR A 116 5.82 -8.93 23.16
N ARG A 117 5.66 -9.91 22.28
CA ARG A 117 6.60 -11.03 22.13
C ARG A 117 7.59 -10.70 21.02
N SER A 118 8.87 -10.63 21.35
CA SER A 118 9.92 -10.44 20.32
C SER A 118 10.14 -11.72 19.52
N ILE A 119 10.17 -11.59 18.20
CA ILE A 119 10.62 -12.60 17.25
C ILE A 119 11.65 -12.01 16.29
N THR A 120 12.33 -12.86 15.54
CA THR A 120 13.19 -12.46 14.44
C THR A 120 12.52 -12.82 13.12
N VAL A 121 12.38 -11.84 12.23
CA VAL A 121 11.84 -12.04 10.87
C VAL A 121 12.89 -11.66 9.84
N ARG A 122 12.78 -12.21 8.63
CA ARG A 122 13.58 -11.73 7.50
C ARG A 122 13.10 -10.34 7.09
N CYS A 123 14.03 -9.47 6.73
CA CYS A 123 13.72 -8.14 6.20
C CYS A 123 14.43 -7.89 4.88
N VAL A 124 13.86 -6.98 4.09
CA VAL A 124 14.39 -6.56 2.79
C VAL A 124 13.87 -5.17 2.44
N ARG A 125 14.53 -4.49 1.51
CA ARG A 125 14.04 -3.22 0.93
C ARG A 125 12.84 -3.43 0.02
N LEU A 126 11.96 -2.43 -0.07
CA LEU A 126 10.80 -2.50 -0.95
C LEU A 126 11.20 -2.58 -2.44
N ASP A 127 12.25 -1.86 -2.87
CA ASP A 127 12.73 -1.94 -4.26
C ASP A 127 13.05 -3.37 -4.71
N THR A 128 13.60 -4.18 -3.82
CA THR A 128 13.97 -5.57 -4.06
C THR A 128 12.73 -6.43 -4.19
N LEU A 129 11.73 -6.26 -3.32
CA LEU A 129 10.45 -6.97 -3.44
C LEU A 129 9.75 -6.64 -4.76
N LEU A 130 9.74 -5.35 -5.13
CA LEU A 130 9.12 -4.90 -6.37
C LEU A 130 9.83 -5.46 -7.61
N GLN A 131 11.16 -5.57 -7.58
CA GLN A 131 11.96 -6.22 -8.63
C GLN A 131 11.68 -7.72 -8.72
N GLU A 132 11.68 -8.44 -7.59
CA GLU A 132 11.43 -9.88 -7.54
C GLU A 132 10.00 -10.23 -8.00
N ALA A 133 9.04 -9.34 -7.73
CA ALA A 133 7.64 -9.49 -8.15
C ALA A 133 7.36 -9.03 -9.60
N ASP A 134 8.36 -8.53 -10.33
CA ASP A 134 8.22 -7.94 -11.67
C ASP A 134 7.17 -6.81 -11.72
N ILE A 135 7.12 -6.00 -10.65
CA ILE A 135 6.25 -4.81 -10.57
C ILE A 135 7.03 -3.62 -11.11
N ALA A 136 6.58 -3.05 -12.23
CA ALA A 136 7.22 -1.91 -12.87
C ALA A 136 6.66 -0.55 -12.39
N THR A 137 5.36 -0.49 -12.12
CA THR A 137 4.65 0.73 -11.68
C THR A 137 3.60 0.38 -10.64
N ILE A 138 3.26 1.33 -9.78
CA ILE A 138 2.27 1.15 -8.72
C ILE A 138 1.14 2.17 -8.90
N ASP A 139 -0.10 1.70 -8.96
CA ASP A 139 -1.27 2.58 -8.98
C ASP A 139 -1.69 2.98 -7.56
N VAL A 140 -1.70 2.02 -6.63
CA VAL A 140 -2.02 2.28 -5.21
C VAL A 140 -0.98 1.62 -4.32
N LEU A 141 -0.27 2.43 -3.52
CA LEU A 141 0.63 1.98 -2.46
C LEU A 141 -0.03 2.25 -1.11
N SER A 142 -0.25 1.21 -0.31
CA SER A 142 -0.71 1.31 1.08
C SER A 142 0.43 0.95 2.03
N ILE A 143 0.69 1.79 3.04
CA ILE A 143 1.74 1.60 4.04
C ILE A 143 1.14 1.80 5.44
N ASP A 144 1.04 0.71 6.18
CA ASP A 144 0.53 0.68 7.55
C ASP A 144 1.33 -0.38 8.33
N VAL A 145 2.45 0.03 8.93
CA VAL A 145 3.45 -0.89 9.51
C VAL A 145 3.76 -0.58 10.96
N GLU A 146 2.81 0.07 11.63
CA GLU A 146 2.81 0.35 13.07
C GLU A 146 4.08 1.10 13.53
N GLY A 147 4.49 2.11 12.76
CA GLY A 147 5.48 3.12 13.16
C GLY A 147 6.77 3.19 12.35
N THR A 148 6.91 2.40 11.28
CA THR A 148 8.08 2.39 10.39
C THR A 148 7.75 2.86 8.96
N GLU A 149 6.66 3.60 8.80
CA GLU A 149 6.11 4.00 7.48
C GLU A 149 7.14 4.76 6.63
N LEU A 150 7.91 5.67 7.25
CA LEU A 150 8.96 6.41 6.54
C LEU A 150 10.19 5.58 6.18
N GLN A 151 10.46 4.50 6.92
CA GLN A 151 11.50 3.54 6.53
C GLN A 151 11.07 2.74 5.30
N VAL A 152 9.79 2.35 5.22
CA VAL A 152 9.21 1.76 4.01
C VAL A 152 9.34 2.72 2.85
N TRP A 153 8.91 3.98 3.02
CA TRP A 153 9.02 5.01 1.98
C TRP A 153 10.46 5.22 1.49
N GLY A 154 11.44 5.28 2.41
CA GLY A 154 12.86 5.42 2.08
C GLY A 154 13.54 4.18 1.51
N SER A 155 12.83 3.04 1.44
CA SER A 155 13.40 1.76 0.98
C SER A 155 13.21 1.50 -0.52
N PHE A 156 12.68 2.45 -1.28
CA PHE A 156 12.59 2.39 -2.74
C PHE A 156 12.70 3.78 -3.38
N ASP A 157 12.84 3.81 -4.70
CA ASP A 157 12.83 5.06 -5.47
C ASP A 157 11.39 5.38 -5.93
N PRO A 158 10.72 6.39 -5.34
CA PRO A 158 9.36 6.72 -5.71
C PRO A 158 9.26 7.25 -7.15
N ASP A 159 10.31 7.83 -7.73
CA ASP A 159 10.31 8.32 -9.12
C ASP A 159 10.49 7.21 -10.15
N ARG A 160 11.09 6.08 -9.74
CA ARG A 160 11.15 4.88 -10.58
C ARG A 160 9.82 4.13 -10.62
N TRP A 161 9.22 3.83 -9.46
CA TRP A 161 7.98 3.04 -9.39
C TRP A 161 6.69 3.85 -9.47
N ARG A 162 6.80 5.17 -9.32
CA ARG A 162 5.74 6.17 -9.52
C ARG A 162 4.37 5.80 -8.91
N PRO A 163 4.26 5.45 -7.61
CA PRO A 163 2.96 5.26 -6.97
C PRO A 163 2.00 6.40 -7.32
N ARG A 164 0.84 6.12 -7.92
CA ARG A 164 -0.13 7.16 -8.27
C ARG A 164 -0.85 7.68 -7.03
N PHE A 165 -1.31 6.77 -6.19
CA PHE A 165 -1.88 7.04 -4.87
C PHE A 165 -1.01 6.40 -3.79
N VAL A 166 -0.79 7.13 -2.70
CA VAL A 166 -0.12 6.65 -1.50
C VAL A 166 -1.07 6.82 -0.33
N ILE A 167 -1.43 5.71 0.31
CA ILE A 167 -2.19 5.67 1.56
C ILE A 167 -1.18 5.31 2.64
N ILE A 168 -1.00 6.18 3.62
CA ILE A 168 0.05 6.03 4.64
C ILE A 168 -0.50 6.37 6.01
N GLU A 169 -0.28 5.47 6.97
CA GLU A 169 -0.69 5.66 8.36
C GLU A 169 0.07 6.86 8.98
N TYR A 170 -0.58 7.60 9.86
CA TYR A 170 0.03 8.69 10.60
C TYR A 170 -0.43 8.71 12.06
N ASP A 171 0.42 9.28 12.92
CA ASP A 171 0.10 9.60 14.30
C ASP A 171 0.74 10.94 14.66
N ASP A 172 -0.07 12.00 14.77
CA ASP A 172 0.40 13.34 15.10
C ASP A 172 0.96 13.45 16.55
N GLY A 173 0.70 12.46 17.40
CA GLY A 173 1.27 12.35 18.73
C GLY A 173 2.71 11.82 18.76
N VAL A 174 3.21 11.25 17.65
CA VAL A 174 4.49 10.54 17.62
C VAL A 174 5.44 11.16 16.58
N PRO A 175 6.58 11.76 17.01
CA PRO A 175 7.60 12.26 16.09
C PRO A 175 8.07 11.19 15.09
N GLY A 176 8.15 11.53 13.81
CA GLY A 176 8.48 10.59 12.73
C GLY A 176 7.26 9.93 12.09
N ARG A 177 6.07 10.04 12.71
CA ARG A 177 4.78 9.56 12.17
C ARG A 177 3.78 10.69 11.95
N ARG A 178 4.14 11.94 12.26
CA ARG A 178 3.24 13.09 12.14
C ARG A 178 2.94 13.38 10.69
N THR A 179 1.79 13.98 10.45
CA THR A 179 1.39 14.47 9.13
C THR A 179 2.46 15.38 8.52
N THR A 180 3.11 16.23 9.32
CA THR A 180 4.18 17.11 8.86
C THR A 180 5.43 16.36 8.43
N ASP A 181 5.79 15.30 9.14
CA ASP A 181 7.00 14.51 8.87
C ASP A 181 6.81 13.70 7.57
N ILE A 182 5.63 13.10 7.40
CA ILE A 182 5.26 12.35 6.20
C ILE A 182 5.23 13.26 4.97
N ARG A 183 4.55 14.41 5.05
CA ARG A 183 4.49 15.36 3.93
C ARG A 183 5.87 15.90 3.56
N ALA A 184 6.76 16.08 4.52
CA ALA A 184 8.14 16.48 4.25
C ALA A 184 8.92 15.37 3.51
N ALA A 185 8.74 14.11 3.91
CA ALA A 185 9.43 12.97 3.31
C ALA A 185 8.96 12.63 1.88
N LEU A 186 7.65 12.74 1.62
CA LEU A 186 7.08 12.50 0.28
C LEU A 186 7.40 13.64 -0.71
N GLY A 187 7.79 14.81 -0.18
CA GLY A 187 8.24 15.95 -0.97
C GLY A 187 7.15 16.57 -1.87
N THR A 188 7.57 17.40 -2.82
CA THR A 188 6.64 18.13 -3.71
C THR A 188 6.03 17.26 -4.82
N HIS A 189 6.52 16.03 -4.99
CA HIS A 189 6.00 15.09 -5.99
C HIS A 189 4.65 14.51 -5.59
N TYR A 190 4.26 14.64 -4.33
CA TYR A 190 2.98 14.15 -3.81
C TYR A 190 2.26 15.27 -3.05
N HIS A 191 0.98 15.45 -3.35
CA HIS A 191 0.13 16.38 -2.61
C HIS A 191 -0.93 15.61 -1.81
N LEU A 192 -1.27 16.14 -0.64
CA LEU A 192 -2.31 15.57 0.21
C LEU A 192 -3.68 15.85 -0.40
N GLU A 193 -4.43 14.79 -0.68
CA GLU A 193 -5.74 14.87 -1.31
C GLU A 193 -6.87 14.57 -0.31
N HIS A 194 -6.63 13.64 0.63
CA HIS A 194 -7.61 13.31 1.66
C HIS A 194 -6.94 12.86 2.97
N VAL A 195 -7.68 12.99 4.07
CA VAL A 195 -7.26 12.57 5.41
C VAL A 195 -8.41 11.79 6.02
N THR A 196 -8.14 10.57 6.47
CA THR A 196 -8.99 9.83 7.39
C THR A 196 -8.43 9.95 8.80
N PRO A 197 -9.13 9.49 9.85
CA PRO A 197 -8.63 9.59 11.23
C PRO A 197 -7.29 8.90 11.52
N SER A 198 -6.77 8.04 10.62
CA SER A 198 -5.47 7.37 10.78
C SER A 198 -4.62 7.33 9.51
N ASN A 199 -5.16 7.65 8.32
CA ASN A 199 -4.41 7.61 7.07
C ASN A 199 -4.43 8.95 6.34
N LEU A 200 -3.29 9.26 5.73
CA LEU A 200 -3.19 10.27 4.69
C LEU A 200 -3.36 9.59 3.33
N ILE A 201 -4.12 10.21 2.43
CA ILE A 201 -4.19 9.82 1.03
C ILE A 201 -3.53 10.91 0.20
N LEU A 202 -2.38 10.58 -0.39
CA LEU A 202 -1.59 11.48 -1.21
C LEU A 202 -1.60 11.03 -2.67
N VAL A 203 -1.56 12.00 -3.58
CA VAL A 203 -1.60 11.77 -5.03
C VAL A 203 -0.32 12.30 -5.66
N ARG A 204 0.27 11.51 -6.57
CA ARG A 204 1.43 11.95 -7.34
C ARG A 204 1.03 13.12 -8.24
N SER A 205 1.74 14.23 -8.10
CA SER A 205 1.66 15.38 -8.99
C SER A 205 2.08 14.94 -10.40
N THR A 206 1.20 15.11 -11.38
CA THR A 206 1.58 14.92 -12.79
C THR A 206 2.65 15.95 -13.16
N PRO A 207 3.81 15.56 -13.72
CA PRO A 207 4.70 16.53 -14.33
C PRO A 207 3.91 17.31 -15.39
N CYS A 208 4.18 18.60 -15.55
CA CYS A 208 3.54 19.47 -16.55
C CYS A 208 3.81 19.04 -18.02
N SER A 209 4.41 17.86 -18.26
CA SER A 209 4.98 17.47 -19.55
C SER A 209 5.11 15.96 -19.76
N ASP A 210 4.18 15.13 -19.29
CA ASP A 210 4.07 13.76 -19.82
C ASP A 210 3.19 13.82 -21.09
N PRO A 211 3.74 13.60 -22.31
CA PRO A 211 2.91 13.48 -23.49
C PRO A 211 1.98 12.27 -23.35
N PRO A 212 0.76 12.31 -23.93
CA PRO A 212 -0.18 11.21 -23.83
C PRO A 212 0.45 9.91 -24.38
N PRO A 213 0.08 8.73 -23.84
CA PRO A 213 0.59 7.46 -24.33
C PRO A 213 0.34 7.35 -25.83
N CYS A 214 1.40 7.02 -26.58
CA CYS A 214 1.34 6.86 -28.03
C CYS A 214 0.31 5.77 -28.39
N PRO A 215 -0.63 6.01 -29.32
CA PRO A 215 -1.60 4.99 -29.69
C PRO A 215 -0.89 3.75 -30.26
N PRO A 216 -1.42 2.54 -30.02
CA PRO A 216 -0.81 1.32 -30.54
C PRO A 216 -0.73 1.40 -32.07
N THR A 217 0.46 1.13 -32.61
CA THR A 217 0.68 1.02 -34.04
C THR A 217 -0.13 -0.16 -34.57
N VAL A 218 -1.19 0.14 -35.31
CA VAL A 218 -1.95 -0.87 -36.06
C VAL A 218 -1.00 -1.42 -37.13
N PRO A 219 -0.71 -2.73 -37.17
CA PRO A 219 0.10 -3.28 -38.25
C PRO A 219 -0.66 -3.12 -39.57
N ALA A 220 -0.01 -2.49 -40.54
CA ALA A 220 -0.54 -2.29 -41.89
C ALA A 220 -0.91 -3.66 -42.49
N THR A 221 -2.19 -3.83 -42.82
CA THR A 221 -2.67 -4.97 -43.59
C THR A 221 -2.02 -4.93 -44.97
N ALA A 222 -1.19 -5.93 -45.26
CA ALA A 222 -0.63 -6.13 -46.58
C ALA A 222 -1.74 -6.54 -47.55
N SER A 223 -2.19 -5.59 -48.37
CA SER A 223 -3.03 -5.86 -49.54
C SER A 223 -2.19 -6.63 -50.57
N ARG A 224 -2.53 -7.90 -50.80
CA ARG A 224 -2.07 -8.66 -51.97
C ARG A 224 -2.94 -8.25 -53.17
N ALA A 225 -2.31 -7.68 -54.18
CA ALA A 225 -2.91 -7.46 -55.49
C ALA A 225 -3.19 -8.81 -56.21
N PRO A 226 -4.23 -8.89 -57.06
CA PRO A 226 -4.51 -10.09 -57.83
C PRO A 226 -3.53 -10.18 -59.02
N GLY A 227 -2.99 -11.38 -59.22
CA GLY A 227 -2.33 -11.80 -60.46
C GLY A 227 -3.13 -12.90 -61.13
#